data_AF-A0A418NX25-F1
#
_entry.id   AF-A0A418NX25-F1
#
_cell.length_a   1.000
_cell.length_b   1.000
_cell.length_c   1.000
_cell.angle_alpha   90.00
_cell.angle_beta   90.00
_cell.angle_gamma   90.00
#
_symmetry.space_group_name_H-M   'P 1'
#
loop_
_entity.id
_entity.type
_entity.pdbx_description
1 polymer ?
#
loop_
_entity_poly.entity_id
_entity_poly.type
_entity_poly.pdbx_seq_one_letter_code
_entity_poly.pdbx_strand_id
1 'polypeptide(L)'
;MKLSDGRTVIEVLVELVRQSFKFSGRSRRTDGWLWLGAEFLLGLSCAFVFWKAPVEQYITDAIYVVFMVPMIGWTVRRVHDCNLSGLWALPVFFGYFWSFFVWPMEPWMLIVFTILTILPLLVTPDHGPNRFGSDPRSKSFAEPRRN
;
A
#
# COMPACT_ATOMS: atom_id res chain seq x y z
N MET A 1 -3.44 -11.58 -18.72
CA MET A 1 -3.38 -12.62 -17.67
C MET A 1 -4.57 -12.45 -16.75
N LYS A 2 -5.49 -13.43 -16.70
CA LYS A 2 -6.65 -13.42 -15.78
C LYS A 2 -6.27 -14.18 -14.50
N LEU A 3 -6.71 -13.67 -13.35
CA LEU A 3 -6.58 -14.35 -12.07
C LEU A 3 -7.60 -15.48 -11.97
N SER A 4 -7.49 -16.32 -10.93
CA SER A 4 -8.38 -17.46 -10.68
C SER A 4 -9.86 -17.08 -10.51
N ASP A 5 -10.15 -15.81 -10.25
CA ASP A 5 -11.50 -15.25 -10.13
C ASP A 5 -12.00 -14.55 -11.43
N GLY A 6 -11.24 -14.66 -12.52
CA GLY A 6 -11.58 -14.09 -13.83
C GLY A 6 -11.19 -12.61 -14.02
N ARG A 7 -10.76 -11.91 -12.98
CA ARG A 7 -10.34 -10.50 -13.06
C ARG A 7 -8.94 -10.36 -13.65
N THR A 8 -8.68 -9.23 -14.30
CA THR A 8 -7.31 -8.88 -14.72
C THR A 8 -6.52 -8.23 -13.58
N VAL A 9 -5.18 -8.26 -13.67
CA VAL A 9 -4.31 -7.54 -12.70
C VAL A 9 -4.65 -6.05 -12.65
N ILE A 10 -4.94 -5.45 -13.81
CA ILE A 10 -5.31 -4.03 -13.92
C ILE A 10 -6.62 -3.76 -13.17
N GLU A 11 -7.64 -4.59 -13.33
CA GLU A 11 -8.90 -4.44 -12.58
C GLU A 11 -8.69 -4.53 -11.07
N VAL A 12 -7.79 -5.40 -10.61
CA VAL A 12 -7.43 -5.47 -9.19
C VAL A 12 -6.75 -4.18 -8.74
N LEU A 13 -5.75 -3.68 -9.48
CA LEU A 13 -5.06 -2.44 -9.13
C LEU A 13 -6.01 -1.22 -9.12
N VAL A 14 -6.90 -1.10 -10.10
CA VAL A 14 -7.92 -0.04 -10.15
C VAL A 14 -8.84 -0.12 -8.93
N GLU A 15 -9.24 -1.32 -8.53
CA GLU A 15 -10.07 -1.50 -7.34
C GLU A 15 -9.29 -1.16 -6.05
N LEU A 16 -7.99 -1.47 -5.99
CA LEU A 16 -7.14 -1.06 -4.86
C LEU A 16 -7.05 0.46 -4.74
N VAL A 17 -6.87 1.16 -5.86
CA VAL A 17 -6.89 2.64 -5.92
C VAL A 17 -8.25 3.19 -5.48
N ARG A 18 -9.38 2.58 -5.88
CA ARG A 18 -10.70 3.03 -5.41
C ARG A 18 -10.87 2.85 -3.90
N GLN A 19 -10.39 1.74 -3.37
CA GLN A 19 -10.50 1.45 -1.94
C GLN A 19 -9.54 2.24 -1.08
N SER A 20 -8.44 2.76 -1.63
CA SER A 20 -7.54 3.61 -0.87
C SER A 20 -8.10 5.00 -0.55
N PHE A 21 -9.14 5.43 -1.26
CA PHE A 21 -9.90 6.62 -0.87
C PHE A 21 -10.96 6.33 0.21
N LYS A 22 -11.08 5.08 0.65
CA LYS A 22 -11.94 4.67 1.77
C LYS A 22 -11.09 4.43 3.01
N PHE A 23 -11.23 5.30 4.00
CA PHE A 23 -10.53 5.20 5.28
C PHE A 23 -11.31 4.40 6.34
N SER A 24 -12.43 3.79 5.97
CA SER A 24 -13.21 2.91 6.84
C SER A 24 -13.09 1.46 6.40
N GLY A 25 -13.40 0.54 7.31
CA GLY A 25 -13.36 -0.89 7.03
C GLY A 25 -11.97 -1.52 7.23
N ARG A 26 -11.83 -2.70 6.64
CA ARG A 26 -10.72 -3.64 6.80
C ARG A 26 -10.11 -3.99 5.44
N SER A 27 -8.79 -4.22 5.38
CA SER A 27 -8.08 -4.58 4.14
C SER A 27 -7.33 -5.91 4.28
N ARG A 28 -7.16 -6.62 3.17
CA ARG A 28 -6.41 -7.87 3.16
C ARG A 28 -4.92 -7.59 3.07
N ARG A 29 -4.12 -8.50 3.64
CA ARG A 29 -2.66 -8.49 3.50
C ARG A 29 -2.21 -8.64 2.04
N THR A 30 -2.92 -9.47 1.27
CA THR A 30 -2.63 -9.71 -0.16
C THR A 30 -2.70 -8.44 -0.99
N ASP A 31 -3.63 -7.55 -0.65
CA ASP A 31 -3.82 -6.28 -1.36
C ASP A 31 -2.58 -5.39 -1.24
N GLY A 32 -1.96 -5.36 -0.05
CA GLY A 32 -0.73 -4.61 0.19
C GLY A 32 0.48 -5.22 -0.53
N TRP A 33 0.60 -6.56 -0.57
CA TRP A 33 1.66 -7.21 -1.34
C TRP A 33 1.55 -6.97 -2.84
N LEU A 34 0.33 -7.00 -3.38
CA LEU A 34 0.09 -6.69 -4.80
C LEU A 34 0.45 -5.24 -5.13
N TRP A 35 0.11 -4.31 -4.24
CA TRP A 35 0.45 -2.90 -4.43
C TRP A 35 1.96 -2.65 -4.33
N LEU A 36 2.63 -3.16 -3.31
CA LEU A 36 4.09 -3.06 -3.18
C LEU A 36 4.82 -3.68 -4.39
N GLY A 37 4.35 -4.83 -4.88
CA GLY A 37 4.88 -5.44 -6.09
C GLY A 37 4.71 -4.53 -7.32
N ALA A 38 3.56 -3.85 -7.45
CA ALA A 38 3.32 -2.91 -8.53
C ALA A 38 4.22 -1.66 -8.43
N GLU A 39 4.40 -1.09 -7.23
CA GLU A 39 5.32 0.02 -6.98
C GLU A 39 6.78 -0.35 -7.28
N PHE A 40 7.19 -1.56 -6.90
CA PHE A 40 8.53 -2.07 -7.18
C PHE A 40 8.78 -2.18 -8.69
N LEU A 41 7.84 -2.77 -9.44
CA LEU A 41 7.95 -2.89 -10.90
C LEU A 41 7.90 -1.53 -11.60
N LEU A 42 7.10 -0.60 -11.09
CA LEU A 42 7.06 0.77 -11.58
C LEU A 42 8.41 1.47 -11.37
N GLY A 43 9.01 1.30 -10.20
CA GLY A 43 10.34 1.83 -9.87
C GLY A 43 11.42 1.34 -10.82
N LEU A 44 11.48 0.03 -11.06
CA LEU A 44 12.39 -0.55 -12.04
C LEU A 44 12.15 0.00 -13.45
N SER A 45 10.89 0.19 -13.82
CA SER A 45 10.52 0.74 -15.13
C SER A 45 10.96 2.20 -15.27
N CYS A 46 10.76 3.02 -14.23
CA CYS A 46 11.19 4.42 -14.22
C CYS A 46 12.71 4.53 -14.31
N ALA A 47 13.44 3.75 -13.49
CA ALA A 47 14.90 3.71 -13.53
C ALA A 47 15.41 3.31 -14.92
N PHE A 48 14.77 2.34 -15.59
CA PHE A 48 15.16 1.93 -16.94
C PHE A 48 14.86 3.01 -18.00
N VAL A 49 13.67 3.59 -17.98
CA VAL A 49 13.22 4.58 -18.98
C VAL A 49 13.96 5.91 -18.84
N PHE A 50 14.18 6.34 -17.60
CA PHE A 50 14.71 7.67 -17.31
C PHE A 50 16.21 7.70 -17.00
N TRP A 51 16.93 6.57 -16.99
CA TRP A 51 18.37 6.47 -16.66
C TRP A 51 19.31 7.52 -17.29
N LYS A 52 18.94 8.09 -18.45
CA LYS A 52 19.73 9.13 -19.15
C LYS A 52 19.01 10.48 -19.28
N ALA A 53 17.84 10.62 -18.67
CA ALA A 53 17.03 11.82 -18.80
C ALA A 53 17.51 12.89 -17.81
N PRO A 54 17.71 14.15 -18.23
CA PRO A 54 18.15 15.23 -17.34
C PRO A 54 17.10 15.60 -16.26
N VAL A 55 15.87 15.13 -16.42
CA VAL A 55 14.72 15.37 -15.53
C VAL A 55 14.25 14.09 -14.83
N GLU A 56 15.05 13.02 -14.87
CA GLU A 56 14.74 11.70 -14.30
C GLU A 56 14.20 11.80 -12.88
N GLN A 57 14.90 12.55 -12.03
CA GLN A 57 14.60 12.61 -10.61
C GLN A 57 13.21 13.22 -10.35
N TYR A 58 12.93 14.40 -10.88
CA TYR A 58 11.64 15.08 -10.62
C TYR A 58 10.43 14.33 -11.16
N ILE A 59 10.57 13.69 -12.34
CA ILE A 59 9.48 12.90 -12.92
C ILE A 59 9.26 11.64 -12.08
N THR A 60 10.33 10.96 -11.71
CA THR A 60 10.27 9.75 -10.89
C THR A 60 9.65 10.07 -9.52
N ASP A 61 10.09 11.14 -8.87
CA ASP A 61 9.54 11.61 -7.59
C ASP A 61 8.05 11.93 -7.69
N ALA A 62 7.63 12.65 -8.75
CA ALA A 62 6.22 12.96 -8.98
C ALA A 62 5.37 11.68 -9.18
N ILE A 63 5.88 10.69 -9.91
CA ILE A 63 5.24 9.38 -10.07
C ILE A 63 5.10 8.69 -8.71
N TYR A 64 6.16 8.64 -7.91
CA TYR A 64 6.12 7.99 -6.60
C TYR A 64 5.14 8.65 -5.64
N VAL A 65 5.02 9.99 -5.63
CA VAL A 65 4.03 10.69 -4.82
C VAL A 65 2.60 10.27 -5.17
N VAL A 66 2.28 10.14 -6.46
CA VAL A 66 0.96 9.68 -6.92
C VAL A 66 0.69 8.24 -6.47
N PHE A 67 1.69 7.36 -6.59
CA PHE A 67 1.56 5.95 -6.20
C PHE A 67 1.57 5.74 -4.68
N MET A 68 2.07 6.69 -3.90
CA MET A 68 2.01 6.63 -2.44
C MET A 68 0.57 6.84 -1.92
N VAL A 69 -0.29 7.56 -2.64
CA VAL A 69 -1.66 7.86 -2.18
C VAL A 69 -2.45 6.58 -1.86
N PRO A 70 -2.42 5.53 -2.71
CA PRO A 70 -3.08 4.28 -2.38
C PRO A 70 -2.61 3.58 -1.10
N MET A 71 -1.33 3.72 -0.75
CA MET A 71 -0.77 3.15 0.48
C MET A 71 -1.38 3.76 1.74
N ILE A 72 -1.86 5.00 1.67
CA ILE A 72 -2.48 5.70 2.81
C ILE A 72 -3.74 4.98 3.28
N GLY A 73 -4.73 4.86 2.40
CA GLY A 73 -5.98 4.20 2.77
C GLY A 73 -5.83 2.71 3.03
N TRP A 74 -4.89 2.04 2.35
CA TRP A 74 -4.62 0.63 2.65
C TRP A 74 -4.03 0.45 4.06
N THR A 75 -3.04 1.25 4.45
CA THR A 75 -2.39 1.15 5.77
C THR A 75 -3.37 1.46 6.90
N VAL A 76 -4.19 2.49 6.76
CA VAL A 76 -5.26 2.81 7.75
C VAL A 76 -6.18 1.60 7.96
N ARG A 77 -6.70 1.01 6.88
CA ARG A 77 -7.58 -0.17 6.95
C ARG A 77 -6.86 -1.43 7.44
N ARG A 78 -5.55 -1.53 7.22
CA ARG A 78 -4.73 -2.65 7.71
C ARG A 78 -4.57 -2.56 9.22
N VAL A 79 -4.39 -1.35 9.74
CA VAL A 79 -4.28 -1.13 11.17
C VAL A 79 -5.64 -1.31 11.88
N HIS A 80 -6.74 -0.98 11.20
CA HIS A 80 -8.09 -1.36 11.65
C HIS A 80 -8.28 -2.87 11.77
N ASP A 81 -7.58 -3.66 10.96
CA ASP A 81 -7.61 -5.12 11.02
C ASP A 81 -7.05 -5.68 12.34
N CYS A 82 -6.22 -4.89 13.02
CA CYS A 82 -5.68 -5.16 14.36
C CYS A 82 -6.50 -4.48 15.48
N ASN A 83 -7.71 -3.99 15.17
CA ASN A 83 -8.58 -3.26 16.10
C ASN A 83 -7.93 -1.99 16.70
N LEU A 84 -6.98 -1.40 15.99
CA LEU A 84 -6.32 -0.13 16.35
C LEU A 84 -6.99 1.05 15.64
N SER A 85 -6.75 2.28 16.10
CA SER A 85 -7.22 3.49 15.41
C SER A 85 -6.41 3.75 14.12
N GLY A 86 -7.01 4.37 13.12
CA GLY A 86 -6.32 4.71 11.86
C GLY A 86 -5.10 5.63 12.04
N LEU A 87 -5.02 6.37 13.15
CA LEU A 87 -3.87 7.23 13.49
C LEU A 87 -2.56 6.46 13.67
N TRP A 88 -2.64 5.17 13.99
CA TRP A 88 -1.46 4.30 14.05
C TRP A 88 -0.79 4.08 12.69
N ALA A 89 -1.39 4.54 11.59
CA ALA A 89 -0.75 4.59 10.29
C ALA A 89 0.18 5.81 10.12
N LEU A 90 0.06 6.85 10.96
CA LEU A 90 0.87 8.08 10.87
C LEU A 90 2.38 7.84 10.96
N PRO A 91 2.92 6.96 11.82
CA PRO A 91 4.37 6.70 11.87
C PRO A 91 4.94 6.25 10.52
N VAL A 92 4.16 5.49 9.74
CA VAL A 92 4.57 5.05 8.39
C VAL A 92 4.68 6.24 7.45
N PHE A 93 3.67 7.11 7.41
CA PHE A 93 3.66 8.27 6.51
C PHE A 93 4.60 9.38 6.94
N PHE A 94 4.78 9.58 8.24
CA PHE A 94 5.79 10.48 8.76
C PHE A 94 7.18 10.06 8.28
N GLY A 95 7.45 8.75 8.24
CA GLY A 95 8.68 8.22 7.68
C GLY A 95 8.89 8.54 6.21
N TYR A 96 7.87 8.29 5.37
CA TYR A 96 7.93 8.66 3.95
C TYR A 96 8.11 10.16 3.74
N PHE A 97 7.30 10.98 4.42
CA PHE A 97 7.38 12.44 4.33
C PHE A 97 8.76 12.95 4.75
N TRP A 98 9.26 12.49 5.90
CA TRP A 98 10.59 12.85 6.38
C TRP A 98 11.68 12.46 5.39
N SER A 99 11.61 11.23 4.82
CA SER A 99 12.58 10.75 3.83
C SER A 99 12.60 11.57 2.54
N PHE A 100 11.47 12.17 2.16
CA PHE A 100 11.34 12.95 0.93
C PHE A 100 11.84 14.40 1.11
N PHE A 101 11.61 15.01 2.28
CA PHE A 101 11.88 16.43 2.52
C PHE A 101 13.16 16.71 3.31
N VAL A 102 13.70 15.75 4.06
CA VAL A 102 14.87 15.93 4.91
C VAL A 102 16.07 15.18 4.32
N TRP A 103 16.79 15.86 3.43
CA TRP A 103 18.02 15.36 2.79
C TRP A 103 19.26 16.09 3.34
N PRO A 104 20.40 15.41 3.58
CA PRO A 104 20.66 13.98 3.38
C PRO A 104 20.28 13.14 4.60
N MET A 105 19.61 12.01 4.35
CA MET A 105 19.23 11.04 5.38
C MET A 105 20.30 9.96 5.48
N GLU A 106 20.69 9.60 6.70
CA GLU A 106 21.62 8.49 6.91
C GLU A 106 20.99 7.17 6.40
N PRO A 107 21.75 6.29 5.71
CA PRO A 107 21.22 5.08 5.07
C PRO A 107 20.43 4.15 6.02
N TRP A 108 20.77 4.12 7.31
CA TRP A 108 20.09 3.29 8.29
C TRP A 108 18.66 3.76 8.59
N MET A 109 18.34 5.04 8.43
CA MET A 109 16.98 5.55 8.61
C MET A 109 16.04 5.02 7.52
N LEU A 110 16.54 4.83 6.29
CA LEU A 110 15.77 4.20 5.20
C LEU A 110 15.36 2.77 5.56
N ILE A 111 16.24 2.02 6.22
CA ILE A 111 15.96 0.65 6.67
C ILE A 111 14.85 0.68 7.73
N VAL A 112 14.92 1.59 8.71
CA VAL A 112 13.90 1.73 9.75
C VAL A 112 12.53 2.04 9.14
N PHE A 113 12.44 2.98 8.21
CA PHE A 113 11.16 3.32 7.58
C PHE A 113 10.62 2.21 6.69
N THR A 114 11.50 1.50 5.98
CA THR A 114 11.11 0.31 5.21
C THR A 114 10.50 -0.75 6.13
N ILE A 115 11.10 -0.99 7.30
CA ILE A 115 10.55 -1.91 8.30
C ILE A 115 9.18 -1.42 8.78
N LEU A 116 9.02 -0.12 9.09
CA LEU A 116 7.73 0.43 9.52
C LEU A 116 6.63 0.25 8.47
N THR A 117 6.93 0.38 7.17
CA THR A 117 5.98 0.10 6.08
C THR A 117 5.62 -1.38 5.99
N ILE A 118 6.59 -2.27 6.22
CA ILE A 118 6.39 -3.72 6.12
C ILE A 118 5.70 -4.27 7.37
N LEU A 119 5.88 -3.67 8.55
CA LEU A 119 5.30 -4.14 9.80
C LEU A 119 3.77 -4.38 9.72
N PRO A 120 2.94 -3.45 9.20
CA PRO A 120 1.52 -3.69 8.97
C PRO A 120 1.22 -4.94 8.13
N LEU A 121 2.09 -5.35 7.20
CA LEU A 121 1.94 -6.59 6.43
C LEU A 121 2.26 -7.84 7.26
N LEU A 122 3.12 -7.72 8.26
CA LEU A 122 3.59 -8.85 9.08
C LEU A 122 2.74 -9.06 10.33
N VAL A 123 2.14 -8.00 10.89
CA VAL A 123 1.29 -8.10 12.08
C VAL A 123 0.10 -9.01 11.80
N THR A 124 -0.17 -9.95 12.69
CA THR A 124 -1.33 -10.84 12.60
C THR A 124 -2.62 -10.08 12.92
N PRO A 125 -3.66 -10.18 12.06
CA PRO A 125 -4.93 -9.52 12.30
C PRO A 125 -5.70 -10.17 13.45
N ASP A 126 -6.61 -9.39 14.05
CA ASP A 126 -7.56 -9.91 15.03
C ASP A 126 -8.51 -10.92 14.39
N HIS A 127 -8.85 -11.98 15.12
CA HIS A 127 -9.69 -13.07 14.62
C HIS A 127 -11.17 -12.72 14.79
N GLY A 128 -11.94 -12.83 13.71
CA GLY A 128 -13.38 -12.54 13.73
C GLY A 128 -13.72 -11.07 13.46
N PRO A 129 -14.99 -10.68 13.61
CA PRO A 129 -15.43 -9.31 13.40
C PRO A 129 -14.86 -8.38 14.47
N ASN A 130 -14.51 -7.15 14.09
CA ASN A 130 -14.12 -6.09 15.03
C ASN A 130 -14.98 -4.84 14.77
N ARG A 131 -14.73 -3.75 15.52
CA ARG A 131 -15.50 -2.49 15.40
C ARG A 131 -15.45 -1.83 14.02
N PHE A 132 -14.50 -2.24 13.16
CA PHE A 132 -14.34 -1.76 11.79
C PHE A 132 -14.95 -2.69 10.74
N GLY A 133 -15.49 -3.85 11.15
CA GLY A 133 -16.27 -4.75 10.30
C GLY A 133 -15.84 -6.22 10.37
N SER A 134 -16.48 -7.03 9.52
CA SER A 134 -16.21 -8.46 9.38
C SER A 134 -14.79 -8.73 8.86
N ASP A 135 -14.19 -9.85 9.27
CA ASP A 135 -12.88 -10.28 8.78
C ASP A 135 -12.87 -10.32 7.24
N PRO A 136 -11.96 -9.58 6.57
CA PRO A 136 -11.91 -9.55 5.12
C PRO A 136 -11.55 -10.91 4.51
N ARG A 137 -11.04 -11.88 5.29
CA ARG A 137 -10.74 -13.26 4.89
C ARG A 137 -11.95 -14.19 4.89
N SER A 138 -13.04 -13.85 5.61
CA SER A 138 -14.24 -14.70 5.67
C SER A 138 -15.05 -14.68 4.38
N LYS A 139 -14.90 -13.63 3.56
CA LYS A 139 -15.39 -13.62 2.18
C LYS A 139 -14.47 -14.50 1.34
N SER A 140 -14.89 -15.75 1.14
CA SER A 140 -14.30 -16.69 0.19
C SER A 140 -13.90 -15.97 -1.10
N PHE A 141 -12.73 -16.29 -1.67
CA PHE A 141 -12.32 -15.78 -2.99
C PHE A 141 -13.34 -16.11 -4.10
N ALA A 142 -14.30 -17.00 -3.85
CA ALA A 142 -15.37 -17.39 -4.76
C ALA A 142 -16.64 -16.50 -4.70
N GLU A 143 -16.76 -15.59 -3.72
CA GLU A 143 -17.94 -14.71 -3.65
C GLU A 143 -17.71 -13.41 -4.44
N PRO A 144 -18.51 -13.14 -5.49
CA PRO A 144 -18.48 -11.85 -6.16
C PRO A 144 -18.77 -10.76 -5.14
N ARG A 145 -17.94 -9.71 -5.12
CA ARG A 145 -18.25 -8.49 -4.35
C ARG A 145 -19.53 -7.90 -4.93
N ARG A 146 -20.68 -8.22 -4.34
CA ARG A 146 -21.95 -7.54 -4.64
C ARG A 146 -21.79 -6.09 -4.21
N ASN A 147 -22.04 -5.20 -5.17
CA ASN A 147 -22.00 -3.74 -5.05
C ASN A 147 -22.97 -3.25 -3.98
#